data_AF-A0AB39YCA9-F1
#
_entry.id   AF-A0AB39YCA9-F1
#
_cell.length_a   1.000
_cell.length_b   1.000
_cell.length_c   1.000
_cell.angle_alpha   90.00
_cell.angle_beta   90.00
_cell.angle_gamma   90.00
#
_symmetry.space_group_name_H-M   'P 1'
#
loop_
_entity.id
_entity.type
_entity.pdbx_description
1 polymer ?
#
loop_
_entity_poly.entity_id
_entity_poly.type
_entity_poly.pdbx_seq_one_letter_code
_entity_poly.pdbx_strand_id
1 'polypeptide(L)'
;MDLQLKAEVEGFSQLLVVKTPAAAQHPDLASLKFKLDTVGLNVCNGEPVLVGNGDWDKFTVTAPGDLNGDNVPDLRLRDNATGDLLRAYGSKGGDGNVDPTTWGNAAGRVKIASGLEQAAFPTIGTSGDVTGDKLADLWAVSANRQLATLAGTGTRSP
;
A
#
# COMPACT_ATOMS: atom_id res chain seq x y z
N MET A 1 -29.05 -28.33 27.23
CA MET A 1 -27.65 -27.92 27.05
C MET A 1 -27.66 -26.92 25.91
N ASP A 2 -27.31 -25.66 26.19
CA ASP A 2 -27.39 -24.58 25.21
C ASP A 2 -26.04 -24.44 24.51
N LEU A 3 -26.06 -24.24 23.19
CA LEU A 3 -24.86 -23.99 22.41
C LEU A 3 -24.67 -22.48 22.29
N GLN A 4 -23.51 -22.00 22.73
CA GLN A 4 -23.13 -20.59 22.67
C GLN A 4 -21.94 -20.44 21.71
N LEU A 5 -22.09 -19.56 20.73
CA LEU A 5 -21.01 -19.17 19.82
C LEU A 5 -20.69 -17.69 20.04
N LYS A 6 -19.41 -17.37 20.22
CA LYS A 6 -18.89 -16.01 20.39
C LYS A 6 -17.93 -15.70 19.25
N ALA A 7 -18.17 -14.61 18.52
CA ALA A 7 -17.22 -14.06 17.55
C ALA A 7 -16.59 -12.79 18.14
N GLU A 8 -15.26 -12.69 18.11
CA GLU A 8 -14.52 -11.55 18.64
C GLU A 8 -13.94 -10.70 17.50
N VAL A 9 -14.24 -9.41 17.52
CA VAL A 9 -13.50 -8.35 16.82
C VAL A 9 -13.29 -7.26 17.87
N GLU A 10 -12.06 -6.77 18.03
CA GLU A 10 -11.69 -5.85 19.12
C GLU A 10 -12.70 -4.68 19.22
N GLY A 11 -13.51 -4.67 20.28
CA GLY A 11 -14.48 -3.61 20.59
C GLY A 11 -15.98 -3.98 20.49
N PHE A 12 -16.37 -5.01 19.74
CA PHE A 12 -17.79 -5.42 19.62
C PHE A 12 -17.94 -6.95 19.64
N SER A 13 -18.84 -7.46 20.49
CA SER A 13 -19.19 -8.88 20.54
C SER A 13 -20.61 -9.11 20.03
N GLN A 14 -20.77 -10.12 19.18
CA GLN A 14 -22.08 -10.63 18.75
C GLN A 14 -22.27 -12.02 19.35
N LEU A 15 -23.42 -12.23 20.00
CA LEU A 15 -23.76 -13.47 20.68
C LEU A 15 -25.01 -14.08 20.03
N LEU A 16 -24.87 -15.26 19.45
CA LEU A 16 -25.99 -16.09 19.02
C LEU A 16 -26.26 -17.14 20.09
N VAL A 17 -27.46 -17.13 20.67
CA VAL A 17 -27.87 -18.10 21.71
C VAL A 17 -28.89 -19.07 21.14
N VAL A 18 -28.56 -20.37 21.12
CA VAL A 18 -29.46 -21.45 20.70
C VAL A 18 -29.97 -22.19 21.92
N LYS A 19 -31.28 -22.07 22.18
CA LYS A 19 -31.90 -22.48 23.46
C LYS A 19 -32.39 -23.94 23.50
N THR A 20 -32.34 -24.67 22.39
CA THR A 20 -32.84 -26.06 22.35
C THR A 20 -31.98 -26.97 21.47
N PRO A 21 -31.89 -28.28 21.80
CA PRO A 21 -31.19 -29.25 20.96
C PRO A 21 -31.75 -29.37 19.54
N ALA A 22 -33.08 -29.25 19.38
CA ALA A 22 -33.73 -29.28 18.08
C ALA A 22 -33.34 -28.07 17.22
N ALA A 23 -33.29 -26.86 17.81
CA ALA A 23 -32.86 -25.66 17.12
C ALA A 23 -31.38 -25.73 16.72
N ALA A 24 -30.53 -26.39 17.51
CA ALA A 24 -29.11 -26.57 17.20
C ALA A 24 -28.84 -27.47 15.97
N GLN A 25 -29.83 -28.27 15.54
CA GLN A 25 -29.73 -29.09 14.33
C GLN A 25 -30.17 -28.34 13.06
N HIS A 26 -30.55 -27.06 13.14
CA HIS A 26 -30.99 -26.30 11.98
C HIS A 26 -29.82 -26.11 10.99
N PRO A 27 -29.99 -26.44 9.69
CA PRO A 27 -28.90 -26.42 8.71
C PRO A 27 -28.25 -25.04 8.55
N ASP A 28 -29.00 -23.97 8.73
CA ASP A 28 -28.48 -22.60 8.66
C ASP A 28 -27.49 -22.25 9.79
N LEU A 29 -27.45 -23.02 10.89
CA LEU A 29 -26.43 -22.85 11.94
C LEU A 29 -25.09 -23.49 11.56
N ALA A 30 -25.02 -24.27 10.47
CA ALA A 30 -23.77 -24.87 9.99
C ALA A 30 -22.83 -23.81 9.37
N SER A 31 -23.37 -22.69 8.89
CA SER A 31 -22.59 -21.56 8.39
C SER A 31 -23.30 -20.25 8.69
N LEU A 32 -22.68 -19.42 9.53
CA LEU A 32 -23.19 -18.10 9.87
C LEU A 32 -22.45 -17.04 9.05
N LYS A 33 -23.18 -16.34 8.20
CA LYS A 33 -22.67 -15.15 7.50
C LYS A 33 -23.04 -13.92 8.30
N PHE A 34 -22.06 -13.31 8.93
CA PHE A 34 -22.23 -12.02 9.60
C PHE A 34 -21.92 -10.91 8.61
N LYS A 35 -22.92 -10.05 8.37
CA LYS A 35 -22.73 -8.85 7.56
C LYS A 35 -22.13 -7.76 8.46
N LEU A 36 -21.09 -7.09 7.97
CA LEU A 36 -20.55 -5.89 8.60
C LEU A 36 -21.00 -4.68 7.79
N ASP A 37 -21.86 -3.86 8.38
CA ASP A 37 -22.26 -2.57 7.80
C ASP A 37 -21.48 -1.47 8.51
N THR A 38 -20.67 -0.74 7.76
CA THR A 38 -19.84 0.37 8.27
C THR A 38 -20.31 1.69 7.69
N VAL A 39 -20.34 2.75 8.52
CA VAL A 39 -20.59 4.12 8.04
C VAL A 39 -19.25 4.77 7.74
N GLY A 40 -19.01 5.12 6.46
CA GLY A 40 -17.81 5.82 6.03
C GLY A 40 -16.56 4.95 5.82
N LEU A 41 -16.68 3.62 5.89
CA LEU A 41 -15.61 2.68 5.56
C LEU A 41 -16.12 1.69 4.52
N ASN A 42 -15.25 1.27 3.61
CA ASN A 42 -15.46 0.13 2.73
C ASN A 42 -14.62 -1.03 3.24
N VAL A 43 -15.26 -2.13 3.63
CA VAL A 43 -14.57 -3.35 4.06
C VAL A 43 -14.57 -4.35 2.90
N CYS A 44 -13.39 -4.72 2.43
CA CYS A 44 -13.21 -5.72 1.37
C CYS A 44 -12.38 -6.90 1.89
N ASN A 45 -12.81 -8.12 1.56
CA ASN A 45 -12.05 -9.34 1.79
C ASN A 45 -11.22 -9.65 0.54
N GLY A 46 -10.23 -8.81 0.24
CA GLY A 46 -9.39 -8.93 -0.94
C GLY A 46 -8.21 -9.86 -0.69
N GLU A 47 -8.00 -10.84 -1.57
CA GLU A 47 -6.75 -11.59 -1.63
C GLU A 47 -5.60 -10.65 -2.01
N PRO A 48 -4.39 -10.84 -1.46
CA PRO A 48 -3.22 -10.09 -1.89
C PRO A 48 -3.02 -10.17 -3.41
N VAL A 49 -2.88 -9.01 -4.04
CA VAL A 49 -2.57 -8.92 -5.48
C VAL A 49 -1.07 -9.06 -5.66
N LEU A 50 -0.63 -9.97 -6.54
CA LEU A 50 0.79 -10.08 -6.90
C LEU A 50 1.19 -8.90 -7.80
N VAL A 51 2.11 -8.06 -7.30
CA VAL A 51 2.58 -6.83 -7.97
C VAL A 51 3.91 -7.04 -8.70
N GLY A 52 4.46 -8.26 -8.78
CA GLY A 52 5.62 -8.56 -9.65
C GLY A 52 6.36 -9.85 -9.29
N ASN A 53 7.17 -10.34 -10.23
CA ASN A 53 7.77 -11.68 -10.18
C ASN A 53 9.23 -11.68 -9.64
N GLY A 54 9.47 -11.04 -8.50
CA GLY A 54 10.63 -11.35 -7.65
C GLY A 54 11.88 -10.45 -7.76
N ASP A 55 11.86 -9.32 -8.46
CA ASP A 55 13.02 -8.41 -8.50
C ASP A 55 13.01 -7.33 -7.40
N TRP A 56 12.06 -7.40 -6.48
CA TRP A 56 11.79 -6.35 -5.49
C TRP A 56 12.88 -6.20 -4.42
N ASP A 57 13.60 -7.27 -4.08
CA ASP A 57 14.65 -7.23 -3.03
C ASP A 57 15.82 -6.31 -3.37
N LYS A 58 16.04 -6.02 -4.65
CA LYS A 58 17.08 -5.07 -5.08
C LYS A 58 16.68 -3.61 -4.88
N PHE A 59 15.41 -3.33 -4.55
CA PHE A 59 14.90 -1.98 -4.41
C PHE A 59 14.64 -1.59 -2.95
N THR A 60 14.72 -0.31 -2.67
CA THR A 60 14.03 0.32 -1.54
C THR A 60 12.92 1.19 -2.08
N VAL A 61 11.72 0.91 -1.62
CA VAL A 61 10.49 1.52 -2.13
C VAL A 61 10.06 2.65 -1.20
N THR A 62 9.64 3.76 -1.79
CA THR A 62 9.00 4.88 -1.09
C THR A 62 7.71 5.25 -1.82
N ALA A 63 6.71 5.71 -1.07
CA ALA A 63 5.40 6.09 -1.59
C ALA A 63 5.19 7.61 -1.43
N PRO A 64 5.59 8.43 -2.42
CA PRO A 64 5.44 9.88 -2.35
C PRO A 64 4.00 10.39 -2.40
N GLY A 65 3.04 9.54 -2.74
CA GLY A 65 1.66 9.93 -3.05
C GLY A 65 1.45 10.07 -4.55
N ASP A 66 0.46 10.86 -4.95
CA ASP A 66 0.09 11.09 -6.35
C ASP A 66 1.00 12.17 -6.98
N LEU A 67 1.84 11.78 -7.93
CA LEU A 67 2.80 12.67 -8.61
C LEU A 67 2.27 13.21 -9.94
N ASN A 68 1.18 12.64 -10.48
CA ASN A 68 0.67 12.98 -11.82
C ASN A 68 -0.76 13.57 -11.80
N GLY A 69 -1.42 13.59 -10.65
CA GLY A 69 -2.75 14.15 -10.45
C GLY A 69 -3.91 13.21 -10.81
N ASP A 70 -3.68 11.90 -10.97
CA ASP A 70 -4.72 10.94 -11.34
C ASP A 70 -5.53 10.39 -10.15
N ASN A 71 -5.22 10.85 -8.94
CA ASN A 71 -5.75 10.40 -7.65
C ASN A 71 -5.41 8.94 -7.33
N VAL A 72 -4.31 8.42 -7.86
CA VAL A 72 -3.72 7.14 -7.50
C VAL A 72 -2.32 7.37 -6.94
N PRO A 73 -1.94 6.73 -5.81
CA PRO A 73 -0.59 6.82 -5.30
C PRO A 73 0.44 6.19 -6.27
N ASP A 74 1.58 6.85 -6.40
CA ASP A 74 2.74 6.39 -7.16
C ASP A 74 3.83 5.84 -6.24
N LEU A 75 4.78 5.10 -6.84
CA LEU A 75 5.95 4.59 -6.14
C LEU A 75 7.24 5.19 -6.70
N ARG A 76 8.23 5.34 -5.82
CA ARG A 76 9.64 5.51 -6.18
C ARG A 76 10.43 4.30 -5.69
N LEU A 77 11.31 3.78 -6.54
CA LEU A 77 12.12 2.60 -6.30
C LEU A 77 13.59 2.98 -6.45
N ARG A 78 14.34 2.97 -5.35
CA ARG A 78 15.80 3.11 -5.39
C ARG A 78 16.42 1.74 -5.62
N ASP A 79 17.14 1.52 -6.71
CA ASP A 79 18.03 0.37 -6.85
C ASP A 79 19.16 0.46 -5.81
N ASN A 80 19.24 -0.54 -4.94
CA ASN A 80 20.14 -0.53 -3.78
C ASN A 80 21.62 -0.55 -4.20
N ALA A 81 21.92 -1.18 -5.33
CA ALA A 81 23.28 -1.34 -5.82
C ALA A 81 23.73 -0.13 -6.64
N THR A 82 22.90 0.34 -7.57
CA THR A 82 23.28 1.44 -8.48
C THR A 82 22.93 2.82 -7.95
N GLY A 83 22.03 2.92 -6.99
CA GLY A 83 21.53 4.20 -6.49
C GLY A 83 20.59 4.92 -7.46
N ASP A 84 20.14 4.24 -8.51
CA ASP A 84 19.17 4.80 -9.45
C ASP A 84 17.80 4.90 -8.80
N LEU A 85 17.18 6.08 -8.87
CA LEU A 85 15.82 6.29 -8.42
C LEU A 85 14.88 6.22 -9.61
N LEU A 86 13.99 5.23 -9.59
CA LEU A 86 12.96 5.01 -10.60
C LEU A 86 11.61 5.48 -10.05
N ARG A 87 10.73 5.97 -10.92
CA ARG A 87 9.32 6.24 -10.64
C ARG A 87 8.47 5.20 -11.35
N ALA A 88 7.48 4.66 -10.64
CA ALA A 88 6.40 3.86 -11.21
C ALA A 88 5.07 4.57 -10.94
N TYR A 89 4.33 4.88 -12.01
CA TYR A 89 2.98 5.43 -11.86
C TYR A 89 1.99 4.33 -11.47
N GLY A 90 1.10 4.64 -10.53
CA GLY A 90 -0.12 3.88 -10.32
C GLY A 90 -1.13 4.19 -11.41
N SER A 91 -2.17 3.36 -11.52
CA SER A 91 -3.36 3.74 -12.29
C SER A 91 -4.58 2.94 -11.80
N LYS A 92 -5.76 3.36 -12.25
CA LYS A 92 -7.01 2.66 -11.97
C LYS A 92 -7.21 1.51 -12.95
N GLY A 93 -7.76 0.40 -12.45
CA GLY A 93 -8.24 -0.71 -13.26
C GLY A 93 -9.57 -0.38 -13.96
N GLY A 94 -10.08 -1.35 -14.72
CA GLY A 94 -11.35 -1.20 -15.43
C GLY A 94 -12.58 -1.04 -14.52
N ASP A 95 -12.46 -1.35 -13.24
CA ASP A 95 -13.47 -1.17 -12.20
C ASP A 95 -13.43 0.21 -11.52
N GLY A 96 -12.47 1.06 -11.90
CA GLY A 96 -12.27 2.40 -11.33
C GLY A 96 -11.54 2.42 -9.99
N ASN A 97 -11.16 1.27 -9.44
CA ASN A 97 -10.31 1.16 -8.25
C ASN A 97 -8.83 1.16 -8.66
N VAL A 98 -7.93 1.35 -7.69
CA VAL A 98 -6.48 1.21 -7.93
C VAL A 98 -6.19 -0.20 -8.46
N ASP A 99 -5.43 -0.29 -9.56
CA ASP A 99 -4.84 -1.54 -10.03
C ASP A 99 -3.40 -1.66 -9.52
N PRO A 100 -3.13 -2.47 -8.47
CA PRO A 100 -1.81 -2.58 -7.89
C PRO A 100 -0.77 -3.17 -8.86
N THR A 101 -1.19 -3.91 -9.89
CA THR A 101 -0.26 -4.56 -10.84
C THR A 101 0.53 -3.54 -11.66
N THR A 102 0.03 -2.31 -11.77
CA THR A 102 0.63 -1.21 -12.53
C THR A 102 1.99 -0.77 -11.96
N TRP A 103 2.15 -0.78 -10.63
CA TRP A 103 3.42 -0.55 -9.96
C TRP A 103 4.48 -1.63 -10.28
N GLY A 104 4.02 -2.81 -10.68
CA GLY A 104 4.84 -3.94 -11.11
C GLY A 104 5.40 -3.85 -12.51
N ASN A 105 4.86 -2.97 -13.34
CA ASN A 105 5.24 -2.88 -14.74
C ASN A 105 6.63 -2.23 -14.89
N ALA A 106 7.67 -3.07 -14.98
CA ALA A 106 9.04 -2.61 -15.14
C ALA A 106 9.26 -1.74 -16.39
N ALA A 107 8.53 -2.00 -17.48
CA ALA A 107 8.63 -1.20 -18.71
C ALA A 107 8.05 0.22 -18.55
N GLY A 108 7.18 0.45 -17.56
CA GLY A 108 6.63 1.76 -17.23
C GLY A 108 7.50 2.58 -16.26
N ARG A 109 8.59 2.01 -15.74
CA ARG A 109 9.46 2.69 -14.79
C ARG A 109 10.32 3.73 -15.49
N VAL A 110 10.42 4.92 -14.92
CA VAL A 110 11.23 6.03 -15.46
C VAL A 110 12.30 6.41 -14.44
N LYS A 111 13.57 6.44 -14.85
CA LYS A 111 14.66 6.95 -14.01
C LYS A 111 14.54 8.46 -13.84
N ILE A 112 14.56 8.93 -12.60
CA ILE A 112 14.39 10.33 -12.21
C ILE A 112 15.59 10.90 -11.45
N ALA A 113 16.45 10.06 -10.87
CA ALA A 113 17.71 10.46 -10.23
C ALA A 113 18.72 9.31 -10.20
N SER A 114 19.96 9.60 -9.78
CA SER A 114 21.06 8.65 -9.59
C SER A 114 21.97 9.10 -8.43
N GLY A 115 22.88 8.23 -7.99
CA GLY A 115 23.86 8.54 -6.93
C GLY A 115 23.30 8.41 -5.51
N LEU A 116 22.26 7.59 -5.34
CA LEU A 116 21.63 7.29 -4.06
C LEU A 116 21.95 5.87 -3.59
N GLU A 117 23.14 5.34 -3.89
CA GLU A 117 23.54 3.96 -3.55
C GLU A 117 23.30 3.69 -2.07
N GLN A 118 22.81 2.50 -1.72
CA GLN A 118 22.49 2.18 -0.32
C GLN A 118 23.72 2.28 0.60
N ALA A 119 24.91 2.00 0.07
CA ALA A 119 26.16 2.13 0.81
C ALA A 119 26.47 3.58 1.20
N ALA A 120 26.13 4.55 0.33
CA ALA A 120 26.34 5.98 0.58
C ALA A 120 25.17 6.59 1.38
N PHE A 121 23.94 6.14 1.11
CA PHE A 121 22.70 6.59 1.74
C PHE A 121 21.88 5.39 2.25
N PRO A 122 22.20 4.88 3.47
CA PRO A 122 21.53 3.70 4.02
C PRO A 122 20.03 3.89 4.25
N THR A 123 19.60 5.14 4.49
CA THR A 123 18.19 5.47 4.74
C THR A 123 17.72 6.53 3.77
N ILE A 124 16.57 6.27 3.13
CA ILE A 124 15.87 7.23 2.30
C ILE A 124 14.39 7.26 2.69
N GLY A 125 13.71 8.36 2.44
CA GLY A 125 12.28 8.49 2.63
C GLY A 125 11.72 9.70 1.91
N THR A 126 10.41 9.83 1.95
CA THR A 126 9.68 10.98 1.42
C THR A 126 8.64 11.40 2.45
N SER A 127 8.34 12.70 2.48
CA SER A 127 7.28 13.27 3.32
C SER A 127 6.24 13.98 2.45
N GLY A 128 6.18 13.65 1.16
CA GLY A 128 5.42 14.39 0.16
C GLY A 128 6.16 15.65 -0.29
N ASP A 129 5.40 16.61 -0.81
CA ASP A 129 5.89 17.94 -1.19
C ASP A 129 6.08 18.80 0.06
N VAL A 130 7.33 18.95 0.51
CA VAL A 130 7.68 19.79 1.68
C VAL A 130 8.19 21.16 1.27
N THR A 131 8.52 21.35 -0.01
CA THR A 131 9.00 22.62 -0.56
C THR A 131 7.89 23.51 -1.13
N GLY A 132 6.68 22.96 -1.32
CA GLY A 132 5.51 23.65 -1.87
C GLY A 132 5.50 23.74 -3.40
N ASP A 133 6.36 22.97 -4.09
CA ASP A 133 6.50 22.99 -5.55
C ASP A 133 5.57 21.98 -6.26
N LYS A 134 4.74 21.28 -5.49
CA LYS A 134 3.81 20.22 -5.89
C LYS A 134 4.50 18.97 -6.44
N LEU A 135 5.79 18.79 -6.16
CA LEU A 135 6.54 17.59 -6.43
C LEU A 135 6.97 16.97 -5.10
N ALA A 136 6.78 15.67 -4.93
CA ALA A 136 7.23 15.04 -3.70
C ALA A 136 8.76 15.08 -3.57
N ASP A 137 9.23 15.53 -2.42
CA ASP A 137 10.64 15.63 -2.07
C ASP A 137 11.16 14.32 -1.49
N LEU A 138 12.47 14.13 -1.58
CA LEU A 138 13.17 13.01 -0.96
C LEU A 138 14.08 13.53 0.16
N TRP A 139 14.17 12.81 1.25
CA TRP A 139 15.25 12.97 2.22
C TRP A 139 16.07 11.69 2.28
N ALA A 140 17.37 11.85 2.53
CA ALA A 140 18.31 10.74 2.65
C ALA A 140 19.26 11.00 3.81
N VAL A 141 19.58 9.96 4.57
CA VAL A 141 20.62 10.00 5.59
C VAL A 141 21.85 9.28 5.02
N SER A 142 22.97 10.00 4.94
CA SER A 142 24.23 9.43 4.47
C SER A 142 24.83 8.47 5.50
N ALA A 143 25.77 7.63 5.06
CA ALA A 143 26.53 6.74 5.95
C ALA A 143 27.30 7.51 7.05
N ASN A 144 27.60 8.79 6.82
CA ASN A 144 28.22 9.68 7.79
C ASN A 144 27.21 10.34 8.75
N ARG A 145 25.95 9.89 8.74
CA ARG A 145 24.83 10.40 9.55
C ARG A 145 24.48 11.87 9.27
N GLN A 146 24.64 12.30 8.02
CA GLN A 146 24.19 13.62 7.57
C GLN A 146 22.86 13.50 6.84
N LEU A 147 21.91 14.37 7.17
CA LEU A 147 20.64 14.48 6.47
C LEU A 147 20.81 15.37 5.24
N ALA A 148 20.39 14.88 4.08
CA ALA A 148 20.27 15.65 2.85
C ALA A 148 18.81 15.63 2.38
N THR A 149 18.32 16.79 1.94
CA THR A 149 17.04 16.92 1.25
C THR A 149 17.31 17.08 -0.23
N LEU A 150 16.65 16.28 -1.05
CA LEU A 150 16.67 16.38 -2.50
C LEU A 150 15.29 16.86 -2.93
N ALA A 151 15.26 18.06 -3.52
CA ALA A 151 14.03 18.59 -4.10
C ALA A 151 13.47 17.61 -5.14
N GLY A 152 12.16 17.49 -5.20
CA GLY A 152 11.49 16.69 -6.24
C GLY A 152 11.92 17.14 -7.63
N THR A 153 12.44 16.22 -8.45
CA THR A 153 12.74 16.50 -9.86
C THR A 153 11.65 15.88 -10.74
N GLY A 154 11.02 16.70 -11.58
CA GLY A 154 9.95 16.25 -12.49
C GLY A 154 9.16 17.40 -13.10
N THR A 155 8.38 17.10 -14.14
CA THR A 155 7.36 18.00 -14.68
C THR A 155 6.00 17.35 -14.43
N ARG A 156 5.02 18.15 -13.96
CA ARG A 156 3.62 17.73 -13.92
C ARG A 156 3.23 17.28 -15.32
N SER A 157 2.81 16.03 -15.49
CA SER A 157 2.09 15.66 -16.71
C SER A 157 0.74 16.37 -16.65
N PRO A 158 0.34 17.12 -17.69
CA PRO A 158 -0.83 18.02 -17.64
C PRO A 158 -2.12 17.32 -17.22
#